data_AF-A0A2R8C193-F1
#
_entry.id   AF-A0A2R8C193-F1
#
_cell.length_a   1.000
_cell.length_b   1.000
_cell.length_c   1.000
_cell.angle_alpha   90.00
_cell.angle_beta   90.00
_cell.angle_gamma   90.00
#
_symmetry.space_group_name_H-M   'P 1'
#
loop_
_entity.id
_entity.type
_entity.pdbx_description
1 polymer ?
#
loop_
_entity_poly.entity_id
_entity_poly.type
_entity_poly.pdbx_seq_one_letter_code
_entity_poly.pdbx_strand_id
1 'polypeptide(L)'
;MRLTHAIPVIAILMLSAGGAIGQQSMINTSQLEELRGELSMTANSVRDNLSSTTQSIQALFDAGVPAEQQAVLQILDAMEVESRAILDQVKLNSAFMDELDRARAEVLVILRKQEREPSSPARDNRVARLESALAQVEDEYETLQGLESRITFSLSQHAQLRREIQLESGVIAVENFVGELGELTSNLERMVAVLDEVGASVLQTEETAVSQE
;
A
#
# COMPACT_ATOMS: atom_id res chain seq x y z
N MET A 1 16.41 -6.59 -22.94
CA MET A 1 16.24 -7.75 -23.85
C MET A 1 14.76 -7.78 -24.24
N ARG A 2 14.41 -7.34 -25.46
CA ARG A 2 13.01 -7.23 -25.91
C ARG A 2 12.58 -8.55 -26.54
N LEU A 3 11.68 -9.28 -25.90
CA LEU A 3 10.99 -10.42 -26.51
C LEU A 3 9.72 -9.91 -27.20
N THR A 4 9.86 -9.66 -28.50
CA THR A 4 8.73 -9.57 -29.45
C THR A 4 8.08 -10.96 -29.52
N HIS A 5 6.87 -11.09 -28.99
CA HIS A 5 6.00 -12.24 -29.25
C HIS A 5 4.92 -11.82 -30.24
N ALA A 6 5.05 -12.34 -31.46
CA ALA A 6 4.06 -12.25 -32.51
C ALA A 6 2.87 -13.14 -32.13
N ILE A 7 1.70 -12.53 -31.99
CA ILE A 7 0.43 -13.25 -31.83
C ILE A 7 0.00 -13.75 -33.23
N PRO A 8 -0.22 -15.05 -33.43
CA PRO A 8 -0.66 -15.55 -34.72
C PRO A 8 -2.12 -15.14 -34.97
N VAL A 9 -2.33 -14.37 -36.03
CA VAL A 9 -3.65 -14.11 -36.62
C VAL A 9 -4.11 -15.41 -37.28
N ILE A 10 -5.06 -16.11 -36.66
CA ILE A 10 -5.71 -17.28 -37.25
C ILE A 10 -6.58 -16.78 -38.41
N ALA A 11 -6.09 -16.99 -39.63
CA ALA A 11 -6.82 -16.72 -40.86
C ALA A 11 -7.86 -17.83 -41.09
N ILE A 12 -9.14 -17.50 -40.89
CA ILE A 12 -10.26 -18.40 -41.16
C ILE A 12 -10.53 -18.39 -42.68
N LEU A 13 -10.39 -19.55 -43.32
CA LEU A 13 -10.71 -19.80 -44.73
C LEU A 13 -12.20 -19.52 -44.99
N MET A 14 -12.48 -18.65 -45.97
CA MET A 14 -13.79 -18.55 -46.60
C MET A 14 -13.95 -19.71 -47.60
N LEU A 15 -14.85 -20.65 -47.32
CA LEU A 15 -15.39 -21.57 -48.32
C LEU A 15 -16.79 -21.11 -48.73
N SER A 16 -16.87 -20.52 -49.92
CA SER A 16 -18.10 -20.26 -50.64
C SER A 16 -18.39 -21.43 -51.60
N ALA A 17 -19.46 -22.18 -51.35
CA ALA A 17 -20.10 -23.01 -52.37
C ALA A 17 -21.61 -22.93 -52.19
N GLY A 18 -22.29 -22.35 -53.18
CA GLY A 18 -23.74 -22.12 -53.17
C GLY A 18 -24.53 -23.32 -53.68
N GLY A 19 -25.80 -23.38 -53.27
CA GLY A 19 -26.82 -24.23 -53.88
C GLY A 19 -27.87 -24.77 -52.89
N ALA A 20 -28.96 -24.02 -52.71
CA ALA A 20 -30.29 -24.48 -52.29
C ALA A 20 -30.43 -25.41 -51.04
N ILE A 21 -30.32 -24.85 -49.83
CA ILE A 21 -30.84 -25.47 -48.59
C ILE A 21 -31.56 -24.36 -47.79
N GLY A 22 -32.89 -24.26 -47.94
CA GLY A 22 -33.60 -22.98 -47.74
C GLY A 22 -34.19 -22.66 -46.36
N GLN A 23 -34.22 -23.58 -45.39
CA GLN A 23 -34.85 -23.26 -44.08
C GLN A 23 -34.14 -23.88 -42.87
N GLN A 24 -33.69 -25.14 -42.93
CA GLN A 24 -32.93 -25.76 -41.83
C GLN A 24 -31.43 -25.42 -41.87
N SER A 25 -30.84 -25.28 -43.06
CA SER A 25 -29.48 -24.75 -43.22
C SER A 25 -29.37 -23.30 -42.76
N MET A 26 -30.39 -22.47 -43.00
CA MET A 26 -30.41 -21.07 -42.54
C MET A 26 -30.40 -20.97 -41.00
N ILE A 27 -31.13 -21.86 -40.31
CA ILE A 27 -31.18 -21.93 -38.83
C ILE A 27 -29.81 -22.34 -38.26
N ASN A 28 -29.16 -23.35 -38.85
CA ASN A 28 -27.83 -23.80 -38.41
C ASN A 28 -26.74 -22.76 -38.70
N THR A 29 -26.80 -22.05 -39.84
CA THR A 29 -25.87 -20.95 -40.12
C THR A 29 -26.07 -19.76 -39.20
N SER A 30 -27.30 -19.42 -38.82
CA SER A 30 -27.56 -18.32 -37.87
C SER A 30 -27.05 -18.64 -36.46
N GLN A 31 -27.17 -19.89 -36.01
CA GLN A 31 -26.62 -20.33 -34.72
C GLN A 31 -25.09 -20.32 -34.71
N LEU A 32 -24.44 -20.77 -35.80
CA LEU A 32 -22.99 -20.67 -35.94
C LEU A 32 -22.50 -19.22 -35.97
N GLU A 33 -23.27 -18.30 -36.56
CA GLU A 33 -22.91 -16.88 -36.60
C GLU A 33 -23.09 -16.20 -35.24
N GLU A 34 -24.11 -16.60 -34.46
CA GLU A 34 -24.30 -16.20 -33.07
C GLU A 34 -23.16 -16.69 -32.17
N LEU A 35 -22.84 -18.00 -32.22
CA LEU A 35 -21.72 -18.59 -31.48
C LEU A 35 -20.37 -17.98 -31.87
N ARG A 36 -20.18 -17.61 -33.14
CA ARG A 36 -18.98 -16.87 -33.58
C ARG A 36 -18.91 -15.48 -32.96
N GLY A 37 -20.05 -14.80 -32.82
CA GLY A 37 -20.17 -13.54 -32.10
C GLY A 37 -19.82 -13.68 -30.62
N GLU A 38 -20.37 -14.70 -29.96
CA GLU A 38 -20.09 -15.01 -28.55
C GLU A 38 -18.64 -15.40 -28.29
N LEU A 39 -18.05 -16.20 -29.19
CA LEU A 39 -16.63 -16.56 -29.12
C LEU A 39 -15.74 -15.32 -29.27
N SER A 40 -16.07 -14.43 -30.22
CA SER A 40 -15.35 -13.17 -30.43
C SER A 40 -15.42 -12.26 -29.20
N MET A 41 -16.61 -12.09 -28.60
CA MET A 41 -16.77 -11.31 -27.37
C MET A 41 -15.98 -11.93 -26.21
N THR A 42 -16.08 -13.25 -26.02
CA THR A 42 -15.39 -13.95 -24.94
C THR A 42 -13.86 -13.92 -25.12
N ALA A 43 -13.37 -14.06 -26.35
CA ALA A 43 -11.95 -13.95 -26.66
C ALA A 43 -11.39 -12.54 -26.40
N ASN A 44 -12.19 -11.49 -26.64
CA ASN A 44 -11.82 -10.12 -26.27
C ASN A 44 -11.77 -9.96 -24.75
N SER A 45 -12.75 -10.47 -24.00
CA SER A 45 -12.73 -10.45 -22.53
C SER A 45 -11.54 -11.22 -21.96
N VAL A 46 -11.18 -12.38 -22.52
CA VAL A 46 -9.97 -13.12 -22.10
C VAL A 46 -8.71 -12.31 -22.38
N ARG A 47 -8.60 -11.64 -23.54
CA ARG A 47 -7.45 -10.80 -23.87
C ARG A 47 -7.34 -9.60 -22.92
N ASP A 48 -8.44 -8.94 -22.63
CA ASP A 48 -8.48 -7.79 -21.72
C ASP A 48 -8.10 -8.23 -20.29
N ASN A 49 -8.64 -9.36 -19.83
CA ASN A 49 -8.29 -9.93 -18.53
C ASN A 49 -6.83 -10.39 -18.46
N LEU A 50 -6.28 -11.01 -19.50
CA LEU A 50 -4.85 -11.36 -19.56
C LEU A 50 -3.98 -10.12 -19.44
N SER A 51 -4.36 -9.02 -20.11
CA SER A 51 -3.68 -7.74 -20.00
C SER A 51 -3.78 -7.19 -18.57
N SER A 52 -4.97 -7.23 -17.96
CA SER A 52 -5.18 -6.81 -16.57
C SER A 52 -4.33 -7.63 -15.61
N THR A 53 -4.47 -8.96 -15.62
CA THR A 53 -3.70 -9.85 -14.76
C THR A 53 -2.20 -9.65 -14.94
N THR A 54 -1.72 -9.41 -16.16
CA THR A 54 -0.30 -9.10 -16.39
C THR A 54 0.10 -7.77 -15.74
N GLN A 55 -0.74 -6.74 -15.83
CA GLN A 55 -0.53 -5.47 -15.14
C GLN A 55 -0.57 -5.64 -13.62
N SER A 56 -1.42 -6.49 -13.08
CA SER A 56 -1.49 -6.73 -11.63
C SER A 56 -0.38 -7.65 -11.10
N ILE A 57 0.16 -8.56 -11.92
CA ILE A 57 1.43 -9.24 -11.62
C ILE A 57 2.55 -8.21 -11.53
N GLN A 58 2.63 -7.30 -12.49
CA GLN A 58 3.61 -6.23 -12.48
C GLN A 58 3.41 -5.33 -11.24
N ALA A 59 2.16 -4.95 -10.95
CA ALA A 59 1.80 -4.14 -9.78
C ALA A 59 2.03 -4.85 -8.46
N LEU A 60 2.03 -6.19 -8.39
CA LEU A 60 2.44 -6.94 -7.20
C LEU A 60 3.92 -6.82 -6.90
N PHE A 61 4.75 -6.91 -7.94
CA PHE A 61 6.21 -6.79 -7.81
C PHE A 61 6.65 -5.34 -7.66
N ASP A 62 5.91 -4.42 -8.26
CA ASP A 62 6.11 -2.98 -8.19
C ASP A 62 5.19 -2.31 -7.16
N ALA A 63 4.55 -3.08 -6.28
CA ALA A 63 3.55 -2.62 -5.31
C ALA A 63 4.17 -1.58 -4.36
N GLY A 64 4.12 -0.33 -4.79
CA GLY A 64 4.36 0.81 -3.94
C GLY A 64 3.19 1.03 -3.02
N VAL A 65 3.44 1.78 -1.94
CA VAL A 65 2.39 2.25 -1.05
C VAL A 65 1.46 3.19 -1.83
N PRO A 66 0.12 3.00 -1.81
CA PRO A 66 -0.84 3.88 -2.46
C PRO A 66 -0.58 5.35 -2.15
N ALA A 67 -0.88 6.26 -3.09
CA ALA A 67 -0.54 7.68 -2.94
C ALA A 67 -1.07 8.31 -1.63
N GLU A 68 -2.27 7.93 -1.20
CA GLU A 68 -2.87 8.37 0.06
C GLU A 68 -2.07 7.89 1.28
N GLN A 69 -1.68 6.61 1.29
CA GLN A 69 -0.85 6.04 2.34
C GLN A 69 0.58 6.59 2.28
N GLN A 70 1.08 6.93 1.10
CA GLN A 70 2.39 7.55 0.92
C GLN A 70 2.46 8.95 1.52
N ALA A 71 1.37 9.73 1.47
CA ALA A 71 1.27 11.01 2.16
C ALA A 71 1.35 10.83 3.69
N VAL A 72 0.71 9.80 4.25
CA VAL A 72 0.81 9.46 5.67
C VAL A 72 2.26 9.09 6.04
N LEU A 73 2.92 8.27 5.23
CA LEU A 73 4.32 7.92 5.45
C LEU A 73 5.26 9.13 5.43
N GLN A 74 5.05 10.08 4.51
CA GLN A 74 5.82 11.33 4.47
C GLN A 74 5.64 12.18 5.73
N ILE A 75 4.42 12.23 6.30
CA ILE A 75 4.16 12.90 7.57
C ILE A 75 4.93 12.20 8.70
N LEU A 76 4.87 10.86 8.76
CA LEU A 76 5.61 10.09 9.76
C LEU A 76 7.13 10.29 9.64
N ASP A 77 7.66 10.36 8.42
CA ASP A 77 9.08 10.65 8.16
C ASP A 77 9.47 12.04 8.66
N ALA A 78 8.66 13.06 8.35
CA ALA A 78 8.90 14.43 8.82
C ALA A 78 8.88 14.52 10.35
N MET A 79 7.88 13.90 10.99
CA MET A 79 7.77 13.83 12.45
C MET A 79 8.95 13.09 13.07
N GLU A 80 9.42 12.00 12.44
CA GLU A 80 10.59 11.25 12.91
C GLU A 80 11.87 12.09 12.86
N VAL A 81 12.11 12.80 11.75
CA VAL A 81 13.26 13.68 11.58
C VAL A 81 13.26 14.79 12.65
N GLU A 82 12.14 15.48 12.82
CA GLU A 82 12.01 16.58 13.78
C GLU A 82 12.15 16.08 15.23
N SER A 83 11.48 14.98 15.56
CA SER A 83 11.53 14.39 16.90
C SER A 83 12.94 13.92 17.27
N ARG A 84 13.68 13.33 16.32
CA ARG A 84 15.09 12.96 16.54
C ARG A 84 15.98 14.19 16.74
N ALA A 85 15.77 15.25 15.95
CA ALA A 85 16.51 16.50 16.12
C ALA A 85 16.30 17.13 17.51
N ILE A 86 15.06 17.06 18.03
CA ILE A 86 14.74 17.50 19.40
C ILE A 86 15.42 16.59 20.42
N LEU A 87 15.28 15.26 20.30
CA LEU A 87 15.91 14.30 21.22
C LEU A 87 17.42 14.48 21.30
N ASP A 88 18.09 14.74 20.18
CA ASP A 88 19.54 15.00 20.18
C ASP A 88 19.93 16.24 20.99
N GLN A 89 19.03 17.22 21.09
CA GLN A 89 19.23 18.43 21.89
C GLN A 89 18.87 18.23 23.35
N VAL A 90 17.95 17.33 23.71
CA VAL A 90 17.44 17.21 25.09
C VAL A 90 17.84 15.92 25.80
N LYS A 91 18.50 14.98 25.13
CA LYS A 91 19.01 13.74 25.76
C LYS A 91 19.94 14.05 26.92
N LEU A 92 20.01 13.14 27.89
CA LEU A 92 20.86 13.26 29.09
C LEU A 92 22.31 13.71 28.83
N ASN A 93 22.93 13.26 27.74
CA ASN A 93 24.31 13.61 27.37
C ASN A 93 24.40 14.76 26.36
N SER A 94 23.37 15.61 26.29
CA SER A 94 23.35 16.77 25.40
C SER A 94 24.01 17.98 26.06
N ALA A 95 24.56 18.88 25.23
CA ALA A 95 25.13 20.13 25.72
C ALA A 95 24.09 21.01 26.46
N PHE A 96 22.81 20.89 26.11
CA PHE A 96 21.73 21.59 26.81
C PHE A 96 21.55 21.05 28.24
N MET A 97 21.47 19.73 28.40
CA MET A 97 21.33 19.11 29.73
C MET A 97 22.56 19.36 30.60
N ASP A 98 23.77 19.33 30.01
CA ASP A 98 25.01 19.71 30.72
C ASP A 98 24.97 21.16 31.23
N GLU A 99 24.45 22.10 30.43
CA GLU A 99 24.33 23.50 30.83
C GLU A 99 23.22 23.69 31.87
N LEU A 100 22.13 22.93 31.77
CA LEU A 100 21.05 22.92 32.76
C LEU A 100 21.57 22.41 34.12
N ASP A 101 22.37 21.34 34.13
CA ASP A 101 23.02 20.82 35.33
C ASP A 101 24.01 21.83 35.93
N ARG A 102 24.76 22.55 35.08
CA ARG A 102 25.63 23.64 35.54
C ARG A 102 24.83 24.78 36.17
N ALA A 103 23.73 25.20 35.55
CA ALA A 103 22.86 26.25 36.08
C ALA A 103 22.28 25.84 37.44
N ARG A 104 21.81 24.58 37.55
CA ARG A 104 21.33 24.01 38.82
C ARG A 104 22.42 24.05 39.91
N ALA A 105 23.65 23.64 39.58
CA ALA A 105 24.77 23.68 40.51
C ALA A 105 25.09 25.11 40.97
N GLU A 106 25.05 26.09 40.06
CA GLU A 106 25.31 27.49 40.37
C GLU A 106 24.23 28.08 41.31
N VAL A 107 22.95 27.79 41.07
CA VAL A 107 21.85 28.19 41.97
C VAL A 107 22.09 27.65 43.38
N LEU A 108 22.53 26.40 43.49
CA LEU A 108 22.82 25.75 44.76
C LEU A 108 24.03 26.37 45.47
N VAL A 109 25.08 26.74 44.74
CA VAL A 109 26.23 27.47 45.29
C VAL A 109 25.81 28.84 45.83
N ILE A 110 24.99 29.59 45.07
CA ILE A 110 24.47 30.90 45.47
C ILE A 110 23.59 30.76 46.72
N LEU A 111 22.69 29.77 46.75
CA LEU A 111 21.84 29.46 47.91
C LEU A 111 22.68 29.22 49.16
N ARG A 112 23.66 28.30 49.09
CA ARG A 112 24.58 28.00 50.20
C ARG A 112 25.37 29.22 50.67
N LYS A 113 25.71 30.14 49.76
CA LYS A 113 26.37 31.39 50.11
C LYS A 113 25.44 32.31 50.91
N GLN A 114 24.17 32.42 50.52
CA GLN A 114 23.16 33.23 51.20
C GLN A 114 22.80 32.66 52.58
N GLU A 115 22.73 31.34 52.73
CA GLU A 115 22.47 30.68 54.03
C GLU A 115 23.55 30.95 55.08
N ARG A 116 24.80 31.16 54.64
CA ARG A 116 25.95 31.46 55.51
C ARG A 116 25.96 32.91 56.00
N GLU A 117 25.19 33.82 55.40
CA GLU A 117 25.06 35.19 55.88
C GLU A 117 24.28 35.22 57.21
N PRO A 118 24.58 36.16 58.13
CA PRO A 118 23.81 36.32 59.36
C PRO A 118 22.31 36.45 59.10
N SER A 119 21.49 35.86 59.97
CA SER A 119 20.03 35.89 59.85
C SER A 119 19.50 37.31 59.81
N SER A 120 18.72 37.61 58.78
CA SER A 120 18.00 38.87 58.63
C SER A 120 16.79 38.65 57.71
N PRO A 121 15.71 39.45 57.86
CA PRO A 121 14.53 39.31 57.00
C PRO A 121 14.84 39.40 55.49
N ALA A 122 15.83 40.23 55.12
CA ALA A 122 16.27 40.36 53.73
C ALA A 122 16.99 39.10 53.22
N ARG A 123 17.82 38.47 54.07
CA ARG A 123 18.48 37.20 53.74
C ARG A 123 17.47 36.08 53.60
N ASP A 124 16.53 35.97 54.53
CA ASP A 124 15.52 34.89 54.51
C ASP A 124 14.61 35.00 53.28
N ASN A 125 14.26 36.21 52.84
CA ASN A 125 13.54 36.42 51.58
C ASN A 125 14.34 35.97 50.35
N ARG A 126 15.65 36.27 50.29
CA ARG A 126 16.51 35.82 49.18
C ARG A 126 16.66 34.30 49.15
N VAL A 127 16.84 33.67 50.31
CA VAL A 127 16.90 32.21 50.45
C VAL A 127 15.62 31.57 49.95
N ALA A 128 14.45 32.02 50.42
CA ALA A 128 13.16 31.48 49.99
C ALA A 128 12.93 31.60 48.47
N ARG A 129 13.36 32.71 47.85
CA ARG A 129 13.29 32.88 46.38
C ARG A 129 14.21 31.92 45.63
N LEU A 130 15.41 31.67 46.16
CA LEU A 130 16.38 30.75 45.56
C LEU A 130 15.96 29.29 45.73
N GLU A 131 15.41 28.91 46.89
CA GLU A 131 14.81 27.59 47.12
C GLU A 131 13.65 27.34 46.15
N SER A 132 12.76 28.32 45.98
CA SER A 132 11.66 28.22 45.01
C SER A 132 12.16 28.11 43.57
N ALA A 133 13.21 28.84 43.19
CA ALA A 133 13.79 28.76 41.86
C ALA A 133 14.48 27.41 41.62
N LEU A 134 15.19 26.88 42.63
CA LEU A 134 15.82 25.56 42.56
C LEU A 134 14.77 24.45 42.37
N ALA A 135 13.68 24.50 43.14
CA ALA A 135 12.57 23.55 43.01
C ALA A 135 11.93 23.61 41.61
N GLN A 136 11.77 24.80 41.03
CA GLN A 136 11.28 24.96 39.65
C GLN A 136 12.25 24.35 38.63
N VAL A 137 13.56 24.53 38.79
CA VAL A 137 14.55 23.91 37.90
C VAL A 137 14.50 22.39 37.98
N GLU A 138 14.31 21.83 39.18
CA GLU A 138 14.20 20.37 39.37
C GLU A 138 12.90 19.81 38.75
N ASP A 139 11.77 20.50 38.90
CA ASP A 139 10.49 20.13 38.27
C ASP A 139 10.55 20.16 36.74
N GLU A 140 11.17 21.19 36.17
CA GLU A 140 11.38 21.29 34.71
C GLU A 140 12.33 20.20 34.20
N TYR A 141 13.35 19.84 34.99
CA TYR A 141 14.28 18.75 34.66
C TYR A 141 13.55 17.39 34.57
N GLU A 142 12.73 17.07 35.57
CA GLU A 142 11.90 15.85 35.55
C GLU A 142 10.91 15.86 34.38
N THR A 143 10.29 17.02 34.11
CA THR A 143 9.38 17.20 32.97
C THR A 143 10.07 16.93 31.65
N LEU A 144 11.28 17.47 31.44
CA LEU A 144 12.07 17.25 30.23
C LEU A 144 12.43 15.77 30.04
N GLN A 145 12.83 15.06 31.09
CA GLN A 145 13.09 13.61 31.02
C GLN A 145 11.83 12.80 30.71
N GLY A 146 10.69 13.21 31.28
CA GLY A 146 9.39 12.62 30.96
C GLY A 146 9.00 12.82 29.50
N LEU A 147 9.25 14.01 28.95
CA LEU A 147 9.02 14.31 27.53
C LEU A 147 9.96 13.54 26.61
N GLU A 148 11.26 13.45 26.92
CA GLU A 148 12.24 12.63 26.18
C GLU A 148 11.75 11.17 26.05
N SER A 149 11.31 10.60 27.17
CA SER A 149 10.79 9.23 27.22
C SER A 149 9.52 9.06 26.37
N ARG A 150 8.60 10.03 26.42
CA ARG A 150 7.36 10.04 25.62
C ARG A 150 7.64 10.16 24.12
N ILE A 151 8.58 11.03 23.72
CA ILE A 151 8.98 11.17 22.31
C ILE A 151 9.60 9.86 21.81
N THR A 152 10.50 9.25 22.61
CA THR A 152 11.11 7.96 22.27
C THR A 152 10.07 6.86 22.09
N PHE A 153 9.08 6.81 22.98
CA PHE A 153 7.97 5.86 22.87
C PHE A 153 7.12 6.14 21.61
N SER A 154 6.76 7.39 21.34
CA SER A 154 6.00 7.78 20.15
C SER A 154 6.73 7.40 18.86
N LEU A 155 8.05 7.59 18.79
CA LEU A 155 8.86 7.17 17.65
C LEU A 155 8.79 5.66 17.40
N SER A 156 8.78 4.86 18.48
CA SER A 156 8.61 3.40 18.36
C SER A 156 7.23 3.03 17.82
N GLN A 157 6.17 3.74 18.24
CA GLN A 157 4.81 3.54 17.74
C GLN A 157 4.71 3.95 16.26
N HIS A 158 5.35 5.05 15.85
CA HIS A 158 5.38 5.47 14.45
C HIS A 158 6.06 4.43 13.56
N ALA A 159 7.15 3.80 14.04
CA ALA A 159 7.83 2.73 13.31
C ALA A 159 6.94 1.49 13.14
N GLN A 160 6.14 1.15 14.16
CA GLN A 160 5.14 0.06 14.07
C GLN A 160 4.04 0.41 13.07
N LEU A 161 3.46 1.61 13.17
CA LEU A 161 2.42 2.07 12.26
C LEU A 161 2.90 2.11 10.80
N ARG A 162 4.13 2.59 10.55
CA ARG A 162 4.76 2.57 9.21
C ARG A 162 4.79 1.15 8.65
N ARG A 163 5.17 0.18 9.46
CA ARG A 163 5.22 -1.23 9.06
C ARG A 163 3.83 -1.78 8.77
N GLU A 164 2.83 -1.46 9.61
CA GLU A 164 1.45 -1.87 9.39
C GLU A 164 0.90 -1.32 8.06
N ILE A 165 1.12 -0.03 7.76
CA ILE A 165 0.72 0.57 6.48
C ILE A 165 1.35 -0.16 5.30
N GLN A 166 2.65 -0.46 5.37
CA GLN A 166 3.35 -1.18 4.31
C GLN A 166 2.85 -2.61 4.13
N LEU A 167 2.53 -3.31 5.23
CA LEU A 167 1.97 -4.66 5.18
C LEU A 167 0.56 -4.66 4.59
N GLU A 168 -0.30 -3.74 5.03
CA GLU A 168 -1.67 -3.59 4.53
C GLU A 168 -1.69 -3.30 3.03
N SER A 169 -0.81 -2.41 2.57
CA SER A 169 -0.61 -2.15 1.15
C SER A 169 -0.26 -3.42 0.37
N GLY A 170 0.58 -4.29 0.93
CA GLY A 170 0.94 -5.57 0.32
C GLY A 170 -0.23 -6.55 0.25
N VAL A 171 -1.07 -6.60 1.30
CA VAL A 171 -2.28 -7.41 1.33
C VAL A 171 -3.25 -6.96 0.24
N ILE A 172 -3.53 -5.67 0.13
CA ILE A 172 -4.43 -5.11 -0.90
C ILE A 172 -3.93 -5.46 -2.32
N ALA A 173 -2.62 -5.37 -2.56
CA ALA A 173 -2.06 -5.75 -3.86
C ALA A 173 -2.29 -7.24 -4.19
N VAL A 174 -2.15 -8.12 -3.19
CA VAL A 174 -2.44 -9.56 -3.34
C VAL A 174 -3.93 -9.82 -3.57
N GLU A 175 -4.81 -9.16 -2.83
CA GLU A 175 -6.26 -9.30 -3.00
C GLU A 175 -6.72 -8.88 -4.40
N ASN A 176 -6.22 -7.75 -4.91
CA ASN A 176 -6.50 -7.29 -6.27
C ASN A 176 -6.02 -8.30 -7.33
N PHE A 177 -4.80 -8.81 -7.19
CA PHE A 177 -4.27 -9.82 -8.10
C PHE A 177 -5.09 -11.10 -8.10
N VAL A 178 -5.47 -11.60 -6.91
CA VAL A 178 -6.30 -12.80 -6.77
C VAL A 178 -7.68 -12.59 -7.41
N GLY A 179 -8.28 -11.40 -7.23
CA GLY A 179 -9.52 -11.03 -7.89
C GLY A 179 -9.43 -11.11 -9.41
N GLU A 180 -8.41 -10.49 -10.00
CA GLU A 180 -8.21 -10.50 -11.45
C GLU A 180 -7.90 -11.88 -12.03
N LEU A 181 -7.15 -12.71 -11.29
CA LEU A 181 -6.93 -14.12 -11.64
C LEU A 181 -8.24 -14.91 -11.67
N GLY A 182 -9.12 -14.65 -10.71
CA GLY A 182 -10.45 -15.25 -10.64
C GLY A 182 -11.30 -14.88 -11.86
N GLU A 183 -11.31 -13.61 -12.25
CA GLU A 183 -12.03 -13.14 -13.44
C GLU A 183 -11.45 -13.73 -14.74
N LEU A 184 -10.11 -13.78 -14.88
CA LEU A 184 -9.46 -14.43 -16.01
C LEU A 184 -9.85 -15.91 -16.12
N THR A 185 -9.85 -16.62 -14.98
CA THR A 185 -10.23 -18.04 -14.93
C THR A 185 -11.67 -18.23 -15.40
N SER A 186 -12.61 -17.43 -14.87
CA SER A 186 -14.01 -17.49 -15.27
C SER A 186 -14.22 -17.21 -16.76
N ASN A 187 -13.50 -16.23 -17.32
CA ASN A 187 -13.56 -15.92 -18.75
C ASN A 187 -12.95 -17.02 -19.63
N LEU A 188 -11.88 -17.69 -19.17
CA LEU A 188 -11.32 -18.85 -19.86
C LEU A 188 -12.29 -20.05 -19.85
N GLU A 189 -12.94 -20.33 -18.72
CA GLU A 189 -13.97 -21.37 -18.62
C GLU A 189 -15.13 -21.08 -19.58
N ARG A 190 -15.59 -19.83 -19.65
CA ARG A 190 -16.61 -19.41 -20.62
C ARG A 190 -16.15 -19.61 -22.07
N MET A 191 -14.88 -19.29 -22.37
CA MET A 191 -14.33 -19.47 -23.71
C MET A 191 -14.30 -20.95 -24.11
N VAL A 192 -13.91 -21.83 -23.19
CA VAL A 192 -13.94 -23.29 -23.39
C VAL A 192 -15.36 -23.76 -23.67
N ALA A 193 -16.34 -23.33 -22.88
CA ALA A 193 -17.74 -23.71 -23.08
C ALA A 193 -18.27 -23.29 -24.46
N VAL A 194 -17.98 -22.07 -24.91
CA VAL A 194 -18.38 -21.60 -26.25
C VAL A 194 -17.67 -22.39 -27.36
N LEU A 195 -16.39 -22.73 -27.18
CA LEU A 195 -15.65 -23.55 -28.14
C LEU A 195 -16.24 -24.97 -28.25
N ASP A 196 -16.62 -25.58 -27.12
CA ASP A 196 -17.28 -26.89 -27.09
C ASP A 196 -18.63 -26.84 -27.81
N GLU A 197 -19.41 -25.78 -27.60
CA GLU A 197 -20.71 -25.58 -28.25
C GLU A 197 -20.55 -25.37 -29.77
N VAL A 198 -19.59 -24.55 -30.20
CA VAL A 198 -19.22 -24.42 -31.62
C VAL A 198 -18.84 -25.78 -32.21
N GLY A 199 -18.01 -26.56 -31.52
CA GLY A 199 -17.60 -27.89 -31.96
C GLY A 199 -18.78 -28.84 -32.15
N ALA A 200 -19.72 -28.85 -31.19
CA ALA A 200 -20.93 -29.65 -31.27
C ALA A 200 -21.84 -29.23 -32.43
N SER A 201 -22.03 -27.92 -32.65
CA SER A 201 -22.85 -27.39 -33.75
C SER A 201 -22.25 -27.68 -35.12
N VAL A 202 -20.92 -27.63 -35.27
CA VAL A 202 -20.24 -27.98 -36.53
C VAL A 202 -20.45 -29.47 -36.86
N LEU A 203 -20.26 -30.37 -35.88
CA LEU A 203 -20.46 -31.81 -36.09
C LEU A 203 -21.91 -32.15 -36.48
N GLN A 204 -22.90 -31.52 -35.85
CA GLN A 204 -24.31 -31.70 -36.26
C GLN A 204 -24.55 -31.25 -37.70
N THR A 205 -23.88 -30.19 -38.14
CA THR A 205 -24.00 -29.65 -39.51
C THR A 205 -23.38 -30.61 -40.54
N GLU A 206 -22.28 -31.27 -40.21
CA GLU A 206 -21.66 -32.31 -41.06
C GLU A 206 -22.52 -33.59 -41.14
N GLU A 207 -23.04 -34.10 -40.01
CA GLU A 207 -23.90 -35.29 -40.00
C GLU A 207 -25.21 -35.11 -40.79
N THR A 208 -25.78 -33.90 -40.75
CA THR A 208 -26.97 -33.59 -41.56
C THR A 208 -26.66 -33.43 -43.04
N ALA A 209 -25.47 -32.96 -43.41
CA ALA A 209 -25.05 -32.87 -44.81
C ALA A 209 -24.80 -34.26 -45.42
N VAL A 210 -24.22 -35.19 -44.67
CA VAL A 210 -23.90 -36.56 -45.16
C VAL A 210 -25.14 -37.46 -45.22
N SER A 211 -26.15 -37.24 -44.37
CA SER A 211 -27.38 -38.04 -44.37
C SER A 211 -28.37 -37.69 -45.51
N GLN A 212 -28.06 -36.69 -46.34
CA GLN A 212 -28.90 -36.22 -47.45
C GLN A 212 -28.32 -36.52 -48.84
N GLU A 213 -27.17 -37.22 -48.92
CA GLU A 213 -26.66 -37.88 -50.14
C GLU A 213 -27.22 -39.31 -50.29
#